data_AF-A0A9J7XJB1-F1
#
_entry.id   AF-A0A9J7XJB1-F1
#
_cell.length_a   1.000
_cell.length_b   1.000
_cell.length_c   1.000
_cell.angle_alpha   90.00
_cell.angle_beta   90.00
_cell.angle_gamma   90.00
#
_symmetry.space_group_name_H-M   'P 1'
#
loop_
_entity.id
_entity.type
_entity.pdbx_description
1 polymer ?
#
loop_
_entity_poly.entity_id
_entity_poly.type
_entity_poly.pdbx_seq_one_letter_code
_entity_poly.pdbx_strand_id
1 'polypeptide(L)'
;MRNKVVDMYQSGKGYTAISKALGLQRTTVRAIIHKWRKLGTVENLPRSGRPTKITPRAQQRLIQEVIKEPRTTSKEQQASRTSVKVSVHDSTIRKRLGKNCIHGRVPSQKPLLTKKNTKACLKFAKKIS
;
A
#
# COMPACT_ATOMS: atom_id res chain seq x y z
N MET A 1 -26.00 3.74 -12.53
CA MET A 1 -26.32 4.96 -13.32
C MET A 1 -25.38 5.14 -14.50
N ARG A 2 -24.05 5.16 -14.30
CA ARG A 2 -23.09 5.39 -15.39
C ARG A 2 -22.99 4.24 -16.41
N ASN A 3 -23.18 2.99 -15.98
CA ASN A 3 -23.25 1.86 -16.92
C ASN A 3 -24.43 2.04 -17.91
N LYS A 4 -25.60 2.44 -17.41
CA LYS A 4 -26.76 2.78 -18.26
C LYS A 4 -26.45 3.85 -19.31
N VAL A 5 -25.60 4.83 -19.01
CA VAL A 5 -25.14 5.84 -19.99
C VAL A 5 -24.35 5.18 -21.12
N VAL A 6 -23.47 4.24 -20.78
CA VAL A 6 -22.66 3.48 -21.75
C VAL A 6 -23.54 2.52 -22.55
N ASP A 7 -24.45 1.79 -21.91
CA ASP A 7 -25.36 0.85 -22.58
C ASP A 7 -26.24 1.57 -23.61
N MET A 8 -26.80 2.73 -23.24
CA MET A 8 -27.59 3.56 -24.16
C MET A 8 -26.76 4.15 -25.30
N TYR A 9 -25.49 4.47 -25.05
CA TYR A 9 -24.58 4.93 -26.09
C TYR A 9 -24.21 3.81 -27.06
N GLN A 10 -23.95 2.60 -26.56
CA GLN A 10 -23.71 1.40 -27.36
C GLN A 10 -24.94 1.01 -28.20
N SER A 11 -26.15 1.25 -27.68
CA SER A 11 -27.40 1.09 -28.45
C SER A 11 -27.64 2.20 -29.49
N GLY A 12 -26.63 3.04 -29.80
CA GLY A 12 -26.70 4.07 -30.82
C GLY A 12 -27.39 5.38 -30.42
N LYS A 13 -27.75 5.59 -29.14
CA LYS A 13 -28.42 6.83 -28.72
C LYS A 13 -27.44 8.00 -28.65
N GLY A 14 -27.88 9.15 -29.17
CA GLY A 14 -27.13 10.40 -29.09
C GLY A 14 -27.04 10.98 -27.68
N TYR A 15 -26.03 11.82 -27.43
CA TYR A 15 -25.77 12.40 -26.10
C TYR A 15 -26.95 13.18 -25.50
N THR A 16 -27.72 13.90 -26.34
CA THR A 16 -28.91 14.67 -25.92
C THR A 16 -30.05 13.76 -25.50
N ALA A 17 -30.29 12.67 -26.22
CA ALA A 17 -31.31 11.68 -25.88
C ALA A 17 -31.01 10.99 -24.55
N ILE A 18 -29.74 10.61 -24.33
CA ILE A 18 -29.29 10.00 -23.07
C ILE A 18 -29.42 10.99 -21.90
N SER A 19 -29.02 12.24 -22.12
CA SER A 19 -29.12 13.32 -21.13
C SER A 19 -30.57 13.53 -20.67
N LYS A 20 -31.52 13.65 -21.61
CA LYS A 20 -32.94 13.80 -21.30
C LYS A 20 -33.52 12.57 -20.59
N ALA A 21 -33.21 11.37 -21.08
CA ALA A 21 -33.75 10.13 -20.52
C ALA A 21 -33.27 9.83 -19.09
N LEU A 22 -32.06 10.26 -18.73
CA LEU A 22 -31.47 10.02 -17.40
C LEU A 22 -31.49 11.26 -16.49
N GLY A 23 -32.03 12.39 -16.95
CA GLY A 23 -32.02 13.65 -16.20
C GLY A 23 -30.61 14.18 -15.90
N LEU A 24 -29.62 13.83 -16.73
CA LEU A 24 -28.22 14.22 -16.54
C LEU A 24 -27.86 15.40 -17.43
N GLN A 25 -26.94 16.26 -16.99
CA GLN A 25 -26.39 17.29 -17.87
C GLN A 25 -25.61 16.65 -19.04
N ARG A 26 -25.75 17.21 -20.25
CA ARG A 26 -25.08 16.71 -21.46
C ARG A 26 -23.55 16.62 -21.31
N THR A 27 -22.95 17.52 -20.53
CA THR A 27 -21.51 17.55 -20.19
C THR A 27 -21.10 16.32 -19.38
N THR A 28 -21.92 15.90 -18.41
CA THR A 28 -21.70 14.70 -17.61
C THR A 28 -21.78 13.44 -18.46
N VAL A 29 -22.79 13.34 -19.34
CA VAL A 29 -22.92 12.23 -20.31
C VAL A 29 -21.67 12.14 -21.19
N ARG A 30 -21.23 13.28 -21.74
CA ARG A 30 -20.00 13.36 -22.56
C ARG A 30 -18.78 12.92 -21.76
N ALA A 31 -18.61 13.38 -20.52
CA ALA A 31 -17.46 13.04 -19.69
C ALA A 31 -17.41 11.53 -19.37
N ILE A 32 -18.55 10.92 -19.06
CA ILE A 32 -18.65 9.47 -18.82
C ILE A 32 -18.24 8.68 -20.07
N ILE A 33 -18.80 9.02 -21.24
CA ILE A 33 -18.52 8.30 -22.49
C ILE A 33 -17.07 8.52 -22.94
N HIS A 34 -16.54 9.74 -22.80
CA HIS A 34 -15.13 10.02 -23.11
C HIS A 34 -14.19 9.20 -22.24
N LYS A 35 -14.45 9.14 -20.93
CA LYS A 35 -13.67 8.33 -19.99
C LYS A 35 -13.76 6.84 -20.35
N TRP A 36 -14.95 6.33 -20.62
CA TRP A 36 -15.16 4.94 -21.00
C TRP A 36 -14.44 4.59 -22.32
N ARG A 37 -14.51 5.44 -23.35
CA ARG A 37 -13.76 5.24 -24.60
C ARG A 37 -12.24 5.25 -24.40
N LYS A 38 -11.73 6.08 -23.48
CA LYS A 38 -10.29 6.22 -23.23
C LYS A 38 -9.72 5.10 -22.36
N LEU A 39 -10.46 4.66 -21.35
CA LEU A 39 -9.97 3.77 -20.30
C LEU A 39 -10.65 2.39 -20.27
N GLY A 40 -11.76 2.22 -20.99
CA GLY A 40 -12.58 1.00 -20.98
C GLY A 40 -13.41 0.81 -19.70
N THR A 41 -13.32 1.71 -18.73
CA THR A 41 -13.94 1.56 -17.40
C THR A 41 -14.85 2.74 -17.05
N VAL A 42 -15.98 2.39 -16.43
CA VAL A 42 -16.95 3.33 -15.87
C VAL A 42 -16.69 3.60 -14.37
N GLU A 43 -15.94 2.71 -13.73
CA GLU A 43 -15.61 2.76 -12.30
C GLU A 43 -14.75 3.96 -11.95
N ASN A 44 -14.92 4.49 -10.74
CA ASN A 44 -14.08 5.58 -10.25
C ASN A 44 -12.61 5.13 -10.19
N LEU A 45 -11.73 5.90 -10.82
CA LEU A 45 -10.30 5.64 -10.69
C LEU A 45 -9.85 6.02 -9.27
N PRO A 46 -8.88 5.27 -8.71
CA PRO A 46 -8.24 5.70 -7.48
C PRO A 46 -7.57 7.07 -7.72
N ARG A 47 -7.64 7.93 -6.71
CA ARG A 47 -6.94 9.22 -6.75
C ARG A 47 -5.43 8.96 -6.65
N SER A 48 -4.62 9.76 -7.36
CA SER A 48 -3.16 9.68 -7.32
C SER A 48 -2.57 9.92 -5.93
N GLY A 49 -3.25 10.73 -5.11
CA GLY A 49 -2.78 11.10 -3.77
C GLY A 49 -1.56 12.02 -3.79
N ARG A 50 -1.01 12.31 -2.61
CA ARG A 50 0.16 13.19 -2.46
C ARG A 50 1.45 12.39 -2.71
N PRO A 51 2.41 12.91 -3.52
CA PRO A 51 3.72 12.28 -3.67
C PRO A 51 4.46 12.25 -2.33
N THR A 52 5.22 11.18 -2.12
CA THR A 52 5.94 10.96 -0.87
C THR A 52 7.31 11.63 -0.88
N LYS A 53 7.75 12.17 0.26
CA LYS A 53 9.05 12.85 0.39
C LYS A 53 10.26 11.94 0.13
N ILE A 54 10.13 10.65 0.43
CA ILE A 54 11.17 9.64 0.17
C ILE A 54 10.91 9.05 -1.22
N THR A 55 11.89 9.19 -2.10
CA THR A 55 11.86 8.60 -3.46
C THR A 55 12.04 7.08 -3.41
N PRO A 56 11.61 6.33 -4.44
CA PRO A 56 11.79 4.88 -4.49
C PRO A 56 13.27 4.44 -4.34
N ARG A 57 14.20 5.16 -4.97
CA ARG A 57 15.64 4.91 -4.83
C ARG A 57 16.14 5.15 -3.40
N ALA A 58 15.71 6.24 -2.76
CA ALA A 58 16.08 6.53 -1.37
C ALA A 58 15.51 5.49 -0.40
N GLN A 59 14.31 4.95 -0.68
CA GLN A 59 13.72 3.86 0.08
C GLN A 59 14.55 2.56 -0.06
N GLN A 60 15.00 2.21 -1.26
CA GLN A 60 15.84 1.03 -1.47
C GLN A 60 17.17 1.13 -0.69
N ARG A 61 17.84 2.27 -0.75
CA ARG A 61 19.06 2.52 0.04
C ARG A 61 18.80 2.39 1.54
N LEU A 62 17.68 2.92 2.01
CA LEU A 62 17.26 2.81 3.41
C LEU A 62 17.14 1.37 3.86
N ILE A 63 16.49 0.53 3.04
CA ILE A 63 16.31 -0.89 3.32
C ILE A 63 17.67 -1.60 3.33
N GLN A 64 18.55 -1.32 2.36
CA GLN A 64 19.88 -1.91 2.29
C GLN A 64 20.76 -1.56 3.50
N GLU A 65 20.72 -0.30 3.94
CA GLU A 65 21.43 0.17 5.15
C GLU A 65 20.96 -0.58 6.40
N VAL A 66 19.64 -0.72 6.61
CA VAL A 66 19.12 -1.48 7.77
C VAL A 66 19.47 -2.97 7.68
N ILE A 67 19.43 -3.56 6.48
CA ILE A 67 19.79 -4.98 6.34
C ILE A 67 21.27 -5.19 6.63
N LYS A 68 22.15 -4.30 6.16
CA LYS A 68 23.58 -4.35 6.42
C LYS A 68 23.89 -4.17 7.91
N GLU A 69 23.23 -3.21 8.55
CA GLU A 69 23.45 -2.85 9.95
C GLU A 69 22.11 -2.77 10.72
N PRO A 70 21.56 -3.92 11.15
CA PRO A 70 20.20 -4.02 11.70
C PRO A 70 20.03 -3.37 13.08
N ARG A 71 21.14 -3.01 13.75
CA ARG A 71 21.12 -2.32 15.04
C ARG A 71 21.06 -0.80 14.91
N THR A 72 21.12 -0.27 13.68
CA THR A 72 21.05 1.19 13.46
C THR A 72 19.71 1.75 13.93
N THR A 73 19.77 2.84 14.69
CA THR A 73 18.55 3.48 15.19
C THR A 73 17.93 4.38 14.13
N SER A 74 16.61 4.61 14.21
CA SER A 74 15.93 5.51 13.25
C SER A 74 16.46 6.96 13.32
N LYS A 75 17.05 7.39 14.44
CA LYS A 75 17.69 8.69 14.60
C LYS A 75 19.03 8.76 13.87
N GLU A 76 19.85 7.71 13.95
CA GLU A 76 21.09 7.60 13.16
C GLU A 76 20.78 7.62 11.66
N GLN A 77 19.74 6.88 11.24
CA GLN A 77 19.28 6.88 9.84
C GLN A 77 18.75 8.23 9.37
N GLN A 78 18.24 9.05 10.29
CA GLN A 78 17.81 10.41 10.01
C GLN A 78 19.02 11.34 9.85
N ALA A 79 19.99 11.25 10.76
CA ALA A 79 21.22 12.05 10.73
C ALA A 79 22.03 11.80 9.44
N SER A 80 22.17 10.54 9.01
CA SER A 80 22.85 10.17 7.78
C SER A 80 22.17 10.68 6.50
N ARG A 81 20.90 11.08 6.57
CA ARG A 81 20.11 11.58 5.43
C ARG A 81 20.01 13.09 5.36
N THR A 82 20.19 13.78 6.48
CA THR A 82 20.31 15.24 6.50
C THR A 82 21.47 15.69 5.61
N SER A 83 22.58 14.94 5.58
CA SER A 83 23.70 15.19 4.65
C SER A 83 23.34 15.00 3.17
N VAL A 84 22.39 14.11 2.86
CA VAL A 84 21.91 13.79 1.50
C VAL A 84 20.75 14.70 1.06
N LYS A 85 20.51 15.84 1.75
CA LYS A 85 19.42 16.80 1.50
C LYS A 85 18.00 16.23 1.59
N VAL A 86 17.81 15.02 2.12
CA VAL A 86 16.49 14.44 2.38
C VAL A 86 16.18 14.54 3.87
N SER A 87 15.75 15.72 4.30
CA SER A 87 15.30 15.92 5.68
C SER A 87 13.94 15.25 5.90
N VAL A 88 13.90 14.16 6.65
CA VAL A 88 12.66 13.43 7.01
C VAL A 88 12.64 13.21 8.52
N HIS A 89 11.46 13.17 9.12
CA HIS A 89 11.31 12.84 10.54
C HIS A 89 11.54 11.32 10.77
N ASP A 90 12.11 10.92 11.91
CA ASP A 90 12.38 9.50 12.25
C ASP A 90 11.11 8.63 12.14
N SER A 91 9.95 9.15 12.51
CA SER A 91 8.66 8.46 12.39
C SER A 91 8.30 8.16 10.93
N THR A 92 8.75 8.98 9.97
CA THR A 92 8.57 8.72 8.54
C THR A 92 9.44 7.56 8.09
N ILE A 93 10.67 7.46 8.61
CA ILE A 93 11.59 6.35 8.37
C ILE A 93 10.98 5.05 8.93
N ARG A 94 10.53 5.05 10.20
CA ARG A 94 9.88 3.90 10.83
C ARG A 94 8.64 3.42 10.06
N LYS A 95 7.76 4.35 9.67
CA LYS A 95 6.57 4.01 8.84
C LYS A 95 6.97 3.39 7.49
N ARG A 96 8.04 3.88 6.87
CA ARG A 96 8.55 3.29 5.61
C ARG A 96 9.13 1.90 5.82
N LEU A 97 9.93 1.70 6.86
CA LEU A 97 10.47 0.38 7.20
C LEU A 97 9.38 -0.63 7.50
N GLY A 98 8.37 -0.24 8.31
CA GLY A 98 7.23 -1.09 8.64
C GLY A 98 6.40 -1.51 7.43
N LYS A 99 6.23 -0.63 6.43
CA LYS A 99 5.61 -1.00 5.14
C LYS A 99 6.36 -2.11 4.38
N ASN A 100 7.65 -2.29 4.66
CA ASN A 100 8.49 -3.36 4.11
C ASN A 100 8.74 -4.47 5.13
N CYS A 101 7.89 -4.58 6.16
CA CYS A 101 7.96 -5.57 7.23
C CYS A 101 9.20 -5.51 8.14
N ILE A 102 9.99 -4.44 8.06
CA ILE A 102 11.17 -4.26 8.91
C ILE A 102 10.76 -3.52 10.19
N HIS A 103 10.85 -4.21 11.31
CA HIS A 103 10.45 -3.69 12.62
C HIS A 103 11.61 -3.82 13.60
N GLY A 104 11.91 -2.74 14.32
CA GLY A 104 12.78 -2.81 15.49
C GLY A 104 12.05 -3.53 16.61
N ARG A 105 12.25 -4.84 16.72
CA ARG A 105 11.72 -5.67 17.81
C ARG A 105 12.87 -6.23 18.62
N VAL A 106 12.70 -6.26 19.94
CA VAL A 106 13.61 -6.99 20.81
C VAL A 106 13.18 -8.46 20.82
N PRO A 107 14.08 -9.42 20.53
CA PRO A 107 13.75 -10.82 20.70
C PRO A 107 13.41 -11.08 22.16
N SER A 108 12.22 -11.62 22.41
CA SER A 108 11.85 -12.08 23.75
C SER A 108 12.68 -13.30 24.11
N GLN A 109 13.29 -13.29 25.29
CA GLN A 109 13.92 -14.46 25.86
C GLN A 109 12.82 -15.50 26.11
N LYS A 110 12.87 -16.62 25.39
CA LYS A 110 11.97 -17.75 25.70
C LYS A 110 12.33 -18.26 27.09
N PRO A 111 11.36 -18.57 27.97
CA PRO A 111 11.67 -19.19 29.25
C PRO A 111 12.44 -20.49 28.98
N LEU A 112 13.49 -20.73 29.76
CA LEU A 112 14.26 -21.96 29.66
C LEU A 112 13.32 -23.15 29.90
N LEU A 113 13.26 -24.06 28.92
CA LEU A 113 12.49 -25.28 29.07
C LEU A 113 13.10 -26.13 30.18
N THR A 114 12.31 -26.44 31.21
CA THR A 114 12.72 -27.43 32.21
C THR A 114 12.75 -28.82 31.58
N LYS A 115 13.62 -29.72 32.07
CA LYS A 115 13.72 -31.12 31.61
C LYS A 115 12.36 -31.84 31.63
N LYS A 116 11.49 -31.48 32.59
CA LYS A 116 10.12 -31.99 32.71
C LYS A 116 9.28 -31.61 31.48
N ASN A 117 9.31 -30.34 31.08
CA ASN A 117 8.52 -29.82 29.96
C ASN A 117 8.98 -30.42 28.63
N THR A 118 10.30 -30.56 28.42
CA THR A 118 10.84 -31.21 27.22
C THR A 118 10.37 -32.66 27.10
N LYS A 119 10.40 -33.42 28.20
CA LYS A 119 9.96 -34.82 28.23
C LYS A 119 8.45 -34.95 27.99
N ALA A 120 7.64 -34.06 28.56
CA ALA A 120 6.20 -34.00 28.35
C ALA A 120 5.84 -33.68 26.90
N CYS A 121 6.47 -32.66 26.30
CA CYS A 121 6.27 -32.33 24.89
C CYS A 121 6.65 -33.49 23.96
N LEU A 122 7.77 -34.17 24.21
CA LEU A 122 8.21 -35.31 23.41
C LEU A 122 7.24 -36.49 23.53
N LYS A 123 6.70 -36.75 24.73
CA LYS A 123 5.68 -37.78 24.95
C LYS A 123 4.37 -37.46 24.23
N PHE A 124 3.96 -36.19 24.23
CA PHE A 124 2.77 -35.72 23.53
C PHE A 124 2.91 -35.84 22.01
N ALA A 125 4.04 -35.40 21.44
CA ALA A 125 4.30 -35.51 20.00
C ALA A 125 4.27 -36.97 19.50
N LYS A 126 4.86 -37.90 20.28
CA LYS A 126 4.83 -39.34 20.00
C LYS A 126 3.45 -40.01 20.15
N LYS A 127 2.50 -39.34 20.80
CA LYS A 127 1.13 -39.84 20.98
C LYS A 127 0.22 -39.44 19.82
N ILE A 128 0.54 -38.33 19.15
CA ILE A 128 -0.24 -37.80 18.03
C ILE A 128 0.31 -38.28 16.69
N SER A 129 1.61 -38.57 16.61
CA SER A 129 2.21 -39.33 15.51
C SER A 129 1.90 -40.81 15.63
#